data_AF-A0AAT9HYW5-F1
#
_entry.id   AF-A0AAT9HYW5-F1
#
_cell.length_a   1.000
_cell.length_b   1.000
_cell.length_c   1.000
_cell.angle_alpha   90.00
_cell.angle_beta   90.00
_cell.angle_gamma   90.00
#
_symmetry.space_group_name_H-M   'P 1'
#
loop_
_entity.id
_entity.type
_entity.pdbx_description
1 polymer ?
#
loop_
_entity_poly.entity_id
_entity_poly.type
_entity_poly.pdbx_seq_one_letter_code
_entity_poly.pdbx_strand_id
1 'polypeptide(L)'
;MTPPPLWQAGADDAEGRTLLVLGGDRPIGTFLRAHPSTDTRLLVACPAADDYKTEEIREDPRVTLLPVGHLTLGPAEGTTVTAESVGRDGARRTITADAAYLSLGSAPTAPAGDLTRGADGYCPPTGQHPRLIVAGDLRSARFQRVMTALGSGSEAALHAYYAARDVLTKD
;
A
#
# COMPACT_ATOMS: atom_id res chain seq x y z
N MET A 1 -18.51 9.09 -2.53
CA MET A 1 -18.53 7.67 -2.12
C MET A 1 -17.10 7.17 -2.19
N THR A 2 -16.62 6.47 -1.16
CA THR A 2 -15.26 5.93 -1.16
C THR A 2 -15.26 4.57 -1.86
N PRO A 3 -14.42 4.33 -2.89
CA PRO A 3 -14.36 3.03 -3.55
C PRO A 3 -13.94 1.91 -2.57
N PRO A 4 -14.39 0.66 -2.77
CA PRO A 4 -13.95 -0.45 -1.95
C PRO A 4 -12.47 -0.78 -2.21
N PRO A 5 -11.77 -1.42 -1.28
CA PRO A 5 -10.40 -1.86 -1.53
C PRO A 5 -10.35 -3.04 -2.51
N LEU A 6 -9.29 -3.13 -3.31
CA LEU A 6 -9.15 -4.12 -4.38
C LEU A 6 -9.24 -5.58 -3.91
N TRP A 7 -8.79 -5.87 -2.69
CA TRP A 7 -8.84 -7.23 -2.13
C TRP A 7 -10.27 -7.75 -1.88
N GLN A 8 -11.28 -6.88 -1.98
CA GLN A 8 -12.70 -7.29 -1.93
C GLN A 8 -13.28 -7.61 -3.30
N ALA A 9 -12.60 -7.29 -4.41
CA ALA A 9 -13.08 -7.60 -5.74
C ALA A 9 -13.01 -9.12 -5.99
N GLY A 10 -14.16 -9.72 -6.31
CA GLY A 10 -14.24 -11.11 -6.73
C GLY A 10 -14.00 -11.29 -8.24
N ALA A 11 -13.98 -12.56 -8.69
CA ALA A 11 -13.89 -12.88 -10.12
C ALA A 11 -15.08 -12.31 -10.91
N ASP A 12 -16.30 -12.46 -10.40
CA ASP A 12 -17.52 -11.94 -11.04
C ASP A 12 -17.55 -10.41 -11.11
N ASP A 13 -16.89 -9.73 -10.17
CA ASP A 13 -16.78 -8.27 -10.19
C ASP A 13 -15.81 -7.77 -11.26
N ALA A 14 -14.92 -8.64 -11.74
CA ALA A 14 -13.77 -8.28 -12.57
C ALA A 14 -13.83 -8.86 -14.00
N GLU A 15 -14.53 -9.97 -14.19
CA GLU A 15 -14.62 -10.68 -15.47
C GLU A 15 -15.08 -9.76 -16.62
N GLY A 16 -14.27 -9.68 -17.68
CA GLY A 16 -14.54 -8.83 -18.85
C GLY A 16 -14.61 -7.32 -18.58
N ARG A 17 -14.19 -6.85 -17.39
CA ARG A 17 -14.28 -5.44 -16.99
C ARG A 17 -12.93 -4.74 -16.93
N THR A 18 -12.97 -3.43 -17.14
CA THR A 18 -11.87 -2.50 -16.91
C THR A 18 -12.02 -1.86 -15.54
N LEU A 19 -11.05 -2.10 -14.65
CA LEU A 19 -11.04 -1.58 -13.29
C LEU A 19 -10.03 -0.45 -13.14
N LEU A 20 -10.47 0.70 -12.64
CA LEU A 20 -9.59 1.78 -12.20
C LEU A 20 -9.09 1.50 -10.79
N VAL A 21 -7.80 1.23 -10.65
CA VAL A 21 -7.16 0.99 -9.35
C VAL A 21 -6.45 2.27 -8.90
N LEU A 22 -6.83 2.77 -7.74
CA LEU A 22 -6.26 3.97 -7.13
C LEU A 22 -5.10 3.59 -6.21
N GLY A 23 -3.87 3.90 -6.62
CA GLY A 23 -2.64 3.51 -5.93
C GLY A 23 -2.02 2.24 -6.49
N GLY A 24 -0.69 2.15 -6.39
CA GLY A 24 0.12 1.06 -6.92
C GLY A 24 0.56 0.05 -5.85
N ASP A 25 -0.23 -0.16 -4.80
CA ASP A 25 0.18 -1.01 -3.69
C ASP A 25 0.03 -2.52 -3.97
N ARG A 26 0.60 -3.34 -3.10
CA ARG A 26 0.79 -4.79 -3.28
C ARG A 26 -0.46 -5.65 -3.50
N PRO A 27 -1.68 -5.29 -3.07
CA PRO A 27 -2.86 -6.08 -3.36
C PRO A 27 -3.09 -6.37 -4.85
N ILE A 28 -2.54 -5.56 -5.77
CA ILE A 28 -2.71 -5.75 -7.21
C ILE A 28 -2.10 -7.06 -7.69
N GLY A 29 -0.84 -7.36 -7.33
CA GLY A 29 -0.19 -8.61 -7.72
C GLY A 29 -0.90 -9.84 -7.16
N THR A 30 -1.43 -9.73 -5.94
CA THR A 30 -2.24 -10.80 -5.33
C THR A 30 -3.55 -11.01 -6.07
N PHE A 31 -4.26 -9.93 -6.40
CA PHE A 31 -5.50 -9.99 -7.18
C PHE A 31 -5.28 -10.67 -8.54
N LEU A 32 -4.23 -10.26 -9.27
CA LEU A 32 -3.87 -10.82 -10.58
C LEU A 32 -3.57 -12.32 -10.53
N ARG A 33 -2.99 -12.82 -9.43
CA ARG A 33 -2.71 -14.26 -9.21
C ARG A 33 -3.91 -15.04 -8.71
N ALA A 34 -4.79 -14.42 -7.92
CA ALA A 34 -6.02 -15.03 -7.43
C ALA A 34 -7.04 -15.21 -8.56
N HIS A 35 -7.00 -14.34 -9.56
CA HIS A 35 -7.91 -14.32 -10.71
C HIS A 35 -7.11 -14.38 -12.03
N PRO A 36 -6.39 -15.49 -12.31
CA PRO A 36 -5.47 -15.55 -13.44
C PRO A 36 -6.18 -15.68 -14.80
N SER A 37 -7.43 -16.15 -14.81
CA SER A 37 -8.19 -16.46 -16.03
C SER A 37 -9.23 -15.41 -16.39
N THR A 38 -9.39 -14.34 -15.60
CA THR A 38 -10.38 -13.32 -15.90
C THR A 38 -9.89 -12.42 -17.03
N ASP A 39 -10.79 -12.01 -17.93
CA ASP A 39 -10.50 -11.03 -18.99
C ASP A 39 -10.46 -9.58 -18.47
N THR A 40 -10.02 -9.41 -17.23
CA THR A 40 -9.94 -8.12 -16.53
C THR A 40 -8.82 -7.26 -17.09
N ARG A 41 -9.06 -5.95 -17.17
CA ARG A 41 -8.05 -4.94 -17.45
C ARG A 41 -7.91 -3.99 -16.28
N LEU A 42 -6.69 -3.71 -15.82
CA LEU A 42 -6.41 -2.81 -14.72
C LEU A 42 -5.78 -1.51 -15.22
N LEU A 43 -6.44 -0.39 -14.95
CA LEU A 43 -5.88 0.95 -15.10
C LEU A 43 -5.36 1.40 -13.73
N VAL A 44 -4.05 1.35 -13.52
CA VAL A 44 -3.46 1.60 -12.19
C VAL A 44 -2.94 3.04 -12.12
N ALA A 45 -3.69 3.91 -11.44
CA ALA A 45 -3.28 5.29 -11.19
C ALA A 45 -2.31 5.34 -10.01
N CYS A 46 -1.01 5.52 -10.28
CA CYS A 46 0.04 5.43 -9.26
C CYS A 46 0.91 6.70 -9.15
N PRO A 47 1.05 7.30 -7.94
CA PRO A 47 2.02 8.36 -7.68
C PRO A 47 3.45 7.83 -7.72
N ALA A 48 4.43 8.74 -7.80
CA ALA A 48 5.86 8.39 -7.87
C ALA A 48 6.33 7.55 -6.67
N ALA A 49 5.70 7.70 -5.51
CA ALA A 49 6.00 6.91 -4.33
C ALA A 49 5.75 5.39 -4.51
N ASP A 50 4.90 5.01 -5.46
CA ASP A 50 4.55 3.61 -5.72
C ASP A 50 5.41 2.96 -6.81
N ASP A 51 6.35 3.69 -7.45
CA ASP A 51 7.15 3.17 -8.58
C ASP A 51 7.89 1.87 -8.23
N TYR A 52 8.41 1.75 -7.00
CA TYR A 52 9.10 0.52 -6.57
C TYR A 52 8.14 -0.67 -6.38
N LYS A 53 6.86 -0.39 -6.12
CA LYS A 53 5.84 -1.42 -5.84
C LYS A 53 5.25 -1.95 -7.13
N THR A 54 5.02 -1.06 -8.09
CA THR A 54 4.42 -1.40 -9.39
C THR A 54 5.37 -2.19 -10.29
N GLU A 55 6.66 -2.27 -9.94
CA GLU A 55 7.64 -3.11 -10.64
C GLU A 55 7.19 -4.59 -10.74
N GLU A 56 6.54 -5.12 -9.70
CA GLU A 56 6.06 -6.51 -9.69
C GLU A 56 5.01 -6.80 -10.78
N ILE A 57 4.22 -5.78 -11.14
CA ILE A 57 3.05 -5.92 -12.03
C ILE A 57 3.25 -5.25 -13.38
N ARG A 58 4.41 -4.61 -13.61
CA ARG A 58 4.69 -3.79 -14.79
C ARG A 58 4.54 -4.57 -16.10
N GLU A 59 4.96 -5.83 -16.09
CA GLU A 59 4.96 -6.71 -17.26
C GLU A 59 3.68 -7.55 -17.39
N ASP A 60 2.70 -7.41 -16.48
CA ASP A 60 1.43 -8.13 -16.63
C ASP A 60 0.61 -7.49 -17.77
N PRO A 61 0.23 -8.24 -18.82
CA PRO A 61 -0.45 -7.70 -19.99
C PRO A 61 -1.84 -7.12 -19.68
N ARG A 62 -2.42 -7.46 -18.52
CA ARG A 62 -3.70 -6.92 -18.06
C ARG A 62 -3.55 -5.54 -17.41
N VAL A 63 -2.33 -5.09 -17.14
CA VAL A 63 -2.05 -3.87 -16.39
C VAL A 63 -1.62 -2.75 -17.32
N THR A 64 -2.24 -1.59 -17.17
CA THR A 64 -1.78 -0.32 -17.72
C THR A 64 -1.45 0.62 -16.57
N LEU A 65 -0.17 0.94 -16.38
CA LEU A 65 0.26 1.91 -15.39
C LEU A 65 -0.03 3.33 -15.88
N LEU A 66 -0.68 4.13 -15.03
CA LEU A 66 -1.00 5.52 -15.26
C LEU A 66 -0.23 6.37 -14.22
N PRO A 67 0.97 6.88 -14.56
CA PRO A 67 1.74 7.73 -13.67
C PRO A 67 1.01 9.07 -13.46
N VAL A 68 0.49 9.28 -12.25
CA VAL A 68 -0.29 10.48 -11.90
C VAL A 68 0.39 11.27 -10.77
N GLY A 69 0.28 12.59 -10.81
CA GLY A 69 0.55 13.45 -9.67
C GLY A 69 -0.70 13.68 -8.82
N HIS A 70 -1.87 13.72 -9.48
CA HIS A 70 -3.16 13.91 -8.83
C HIS A 70 -4.28 13.25 -9.64
N LEU A 71 -5.34 12.80 -8.95
CA LEU A 71 -6.53 12.24 -9.59
C LEU A 71 -7.78 12.64 -8.78
N THR A 72 -8.80 13.07 -9.50
CA THR A 72 -10.13 13.39 -8.97
C THR A 72 -11.13 12.43 -9.56
N LEU A 73 -11.81 11.65 -8.72
CA LEU A 73 -12.94 10.83 -9.16
C LEU A 73 -14.16 11.71 -9.43
N GLY A 74 -14.74 11.56 -10.61
CA GLY A 74 -16.03 12.15 -10.96
C GLY A 74 -17.20 11.44 -10.27
N PRO A 75 -18.41 12.03 -10.32
CA PRO A 75 -19.63 11.31 -9.93
C PRO A 75 -19.79 10.07 -10.83
N ALA A 76 -20.16 8.94 -10.25
CA ALA A 76 -20.48 7.74 -11.02
C ALA A 76 -21.82 7.97 -11.74
N GLU A 77 -21.81 7.84 -13.07
CA GLU A 77 -23.02 7.88 -13.89
C GLU A 77 -23.32 6.45 -14.37
N GLY A 78 -24.38 5.86 -13.82
CA GLY A 78 -24.73 4.46 -14.10
C GLY A 78 -23.67 3.49 -13.59
N THR A 79 -23.19 2.61 -14.47
CA THR A 79 -22.17 1.58 -14.16
C THR A 79 -20.76 2.01 -14.54
N THR A 80 -20.54 3.27 -14.94
CA THR A 80 -19.22 3.75 -15.37
C THR A 80 -18.66 4.74 -14.37
N VAL A 81 -17.37 4.59 -14.06
CA VAL A 81 -16.58 5.52 -13.26
C VAL A 81 -15.76 6.40 -14.20
N THR A 82 -15.79 7.70 -13.95
CA THR A 82 -14.94 8.67 -14.64
C THR A 82 -13.95 9.29 -13.64
N ALA A 83 -12.75 9.59 -14.10
CA ALA A 83 -11.74 10.26 -13.29
C ALA A 83 -10.94 11.25 -14.12
N GLU A 84 -10.70 12.43 -13.56
CA GLU A 84 -9.77 13.41 -14.11
C GLU A 84 -8.41 13.19 -13.46
N SER A 85 -7.40 12.92 -14.29
CA SER A 85 -6.03 12.74 -13.84
C SER A 85 -5.15 13.89 -14.30
N VAL A 86 -4.19 14.26 -13.46
CA VAL A 86 -3.06 15.12 -13.79
C VAL A 86 -1.82 14.25 -13.74
N GLY A 87 -1.18 14.04 -14.89
CA GLY A 87 0.08 13.33 -15.04
C GLY A 87 1.22 14.01 -14.29
N ARG A 88 2.33 13.29 -14.09
CA ARG A 88 3.54 13.86 -13.47
C ARG A 88 4.17 14.98 -14.31
N ASP A 89 3.89 14.97 -15.61
CA ASP A 89 4.22 16.00 -16.60
C ASP A 89 3.25 17.19 -16.60
N GLY A 90 2.20 17.16 -15.75
CA GLY A 90 1.14 18.16 -15.72
C GLY A 90 0.05 17.96 -16.78
N ALA A 91 0.17 16.95 -17.65
CA ALA A 91 -0.84 16.67 -18.67
C ALA A 91 -2.15 16.19 -18.03
N ARG A 92 -3.28 16.72 -18.48
CA ARG A 92 -4.61 16.30 -18.00
C ARG A 92 -5.22 15.24 -18.89
N ARG A 93 -5.83 14.22 -18.30
CA ARG A 93 -6.50 13.14 -19.02
C ARG A 93 -7.74 12.68 -18.26
N THR A 94 -8.82 12.48 -19.01
CA THR A 94 -10.01 11.77 -18.53
C THR A 94 -9.78 10.27 -18.65
N ILE A 95 -10.11 9.53 -17.59
CA ILE A 95 -10.07 8.07 -17.51
C ILE A 95 -11.49 7.57 -17.31
N THR A 96 -11.86 6.53 -18.04
CA THR A 96 -13.14 5.82 -17.88
C THR A 96 -12.89 4.36 -17.56
N ALA A 97 -13.70 3.79 -16.67
CA ALA A 97 -13.61 2.40 -16.23
C ALA A 97 -15.00 1.90 -15.77
N ASP A 98 -15.19 0.59 -15.69
CA ASP A 98 -16.44 -0.03 -15.23
C ASP A 98 -16.59 0.02 -13.70
N ALA A 99 -15.47 0.07 -12.97
CA ALA A 99 -15.47 0.22 -11.52
C ALA A 99 -14.16 0.84 -11.03
N ALA A 100 -14.16 1.35 -9.80
CA ALA A 100 -12.96 1.83 -9.13
C ALA A 100 -12.70 1.07 -7.83
N TYR A 101 -11.42 0.82 -7.54
CA TYR A 101 -10.97 0.14 -6.32
C TYR A 101 -9.76 0.85 -5.70
N LEU A 102 -9.63 0.77 -4.38
CA LEU A 102 -8.50 1.33 -3.64
C LEU A 102 -7.34 0.32 -3.50
N SER A 103 -6.13 0.79 -3.78
CA SER A 103 -4.84 0.14 -3.50
C SER A 103 -3.81 1.20 -3.08
N LEU A 104 -4.20 2.11 -2.18
CA LEU A 104 -3.41 3.27 -1.74
C LEU A 104 -2.37 2.93 -0.64
N GLY A 105 -2.29 1.67 -0.21
CA GLY A 105 -1.53 1.27 0.96
C GLY A 105 -2.16 1.69 2.29
N SER A 106 -1.39 1.57 3.37
CA SER A 106 -1.82 1.87 4.74
C SER A 106 -1.04 3.05 5.30
N ALA A 107 -1.68 3.89 6.10
CA ALA A 107 -0.99 4.87 6.94
C ALA A 107 -0.77 4.29 8.35
N PRO A 108 0.41 4.47 8.97
CA PRO A 108 0.67 3.96 10.29
C PRO A 108 -0.14 4.73 11.33
N THR A 109 -0.75 4.01 12.27
CA THR A 109 -1.30 4.63 13.49
C THR A 109 -0.28 4.47 14.61
N ALA A 110 0.62 5.45 14.71
CA ALA A 110 1.59 5.49 15.78
C ALA A 110 0.91 5.89 17.11
N PRO A 111 1.19 5.17 18.22
CA PRO A 111 0.73 5.56 19.55
C PRO A 111 1.06 7.02 19.89
N ALA A 112 0.27 7.61 20.80
CA ALA A 112 0.59 8.91 21.38
C ALA A 112 1.87 8.82 22.25
N GLY A 113 2.59 9.93 22.39
CA GLY A 113 3.84 10.03 23.16
C GLY A 113 5.06 10.26 22.28
N ASP A 114 6.24 9.92 22.82
CA ASP A 114 7.54 10.40 22.34
C ASP A 114 8.18 9.52 21.24
N LEU A 115 7.38 8.75 20.50
CA LEU A 115 7.90 8.02 19.35
C LEU A 115 8.33 9.00 18.27
N THR A 116 9.58 8.88 17.83
CA THR A 116 10.08 9.68 16.70
C THR A 116 9.46 9.17 15.42
N ARG A 117 8.79 10.06 14.67
CA ARG A 117 8.14 9.74 13.39
C ARG A 117 8.97 10.23 12.22
N GLY A 118 9.10 9.39 11.20
CA GLY A 118 9.62 9.78 9.89
C GLY A 118 8.62 10.66 9.13
N ALA A 119 9.07 11.21 7.99
CA ALA A 119 8.24 12.02 7.12
C ALA A 119 7.04 11.26 6.52
N ASP A 120 7.12 9.93 6.47
CA ASP A 120 6.06 9.00 6.06
C ASP A 120 5.13 8.58 7.22
N GLY A 121 5.34 9.15 8.41
CA GLY A 121 4.55 8.86 9.62
C GLY A 121 4.95 7.57 10.36
N TYR A 122 5.81 6.74 9.78
CA TYR A 122 6.31 5.52 10.42
C TYR A 122 7.34 5.84 11.51
N CYS A 123 7.62 4.89 12.40
CA CYS A 123 8.55 5.06 13.51
C CYS A 123 9.84 4.25 13.25
N PRO A 124 10.83 4.81 12.54
CA PRO A 124 12.05 4.08 12.22
C PRO A 124 12.83 3.73 13.49
N PRO A 125 13.35 2.49 13.64
CA PRO A 125 14.06 2.08 14.86
C PRO A 125 15.30 2.92 15.17
N THR A 126 16.03 3.37 14.14
CA THR A 126 17.30 4.12 14.27
C THR A 126 17.16 5.50 14.91
N GLY A 127 15.93 6.02 15.05
CA GLY A 127 15.65 7.30 15.69
C GLY A 127 14.98 7.19 17.05
N GLN A 128 14.73 5.98 17.55
CA GLN A 128 14.05 5.80 18.83
C GLN A 128 15.02 5.83 20.00
N HIS A 129 14.53 6.26 21.16
CA HIS A 129 15.28 6.13 22.41
C HIS A 129 15.66 4.65 22.65
N PRO A 130 16.84 4.31 23.19
CA PRO A 130 17.30 2.92 23.32
C PRO A 130 16.38 1.97 24.10
N ARG A 131 15.49 2.50 24.95
CA ARG A 131 14.47 1.74 25.69
C ARG A 131 13.16 1.54 24.93
N LEU A 132 12.98 2.20 23.80
CA LEU A 132 11.80 2.10 22.95
C LEU A 132 12.15 1.26 21.73
N ILE A 133 11.48 0.12 21.60
CA ILE A 133 11.70 -0.81 20.50
C ILE A 133 10.44 -0.83 19.65
N VAL A 134 10.58 -0.52 18.37
CA VAL A 134 9.47 -0.55 17.41
C VAL A 134 9.58 -1.83 16.59
N ALA A 135 8.47 -2.55 16.50
CA ALA A 135 8.32 -3.82 15.77
C ALA A 135 7.18 -3.73 14.74
N GLY A 136 7.15 -4.68 13.80
CA GLY A 136 6.05 -4.78 12.83
C GLY A 136 6.02 -3.65 11.81
N ASP A 137 4.83 -3.47 11.24
CA ASP A 137 4.59 -2.51 10.16
C ASP A 137 4.81 -1.07 10.61
N LEU A 138 4.71 -0.75 11.91
CA LEU A 138 4.98 0.59 12.44
C LEU A 138 6.41 1.07 12.15
N ARG A 139 7.36 0.16 11.91
CA ARG A 139 8.76 0.51 11.63
C ARG A 139 8.97 1.14 10.26
N SER A 140 8.16 0.77 9.26
CA SER A 140 8.38 1.16 7.86
C SER A 140 7.19 0.85 6.96
N ALA A 141 7.00 1.69 5.93
CA ALA A 141 6.17 1.37 4.78
C ALA A 141 6.69 0.18 3.95
N ARG A 142 7.94 -0.23 4.15
CA ARG A 142 8.59 -1.30 3.38
C ARG A 142 8.45 -2.65 4.09
N PHE A 143 8.33 -3.70 3.29
CA PHE A 143 8.33 -5.10 3.75
C PHE A 143 7.21 -5.47 4.74
N GLN A 144 6.06 -4.81 4.66
CA GLN A 144 4.84 -5.12 5.41
C GLN A 144 4.34 -6.52 5.07
N ARG A 145 4.84 -7.51 5.79
CA ARG A 145 4.57 -8.94 5.62
C ARG A 145 4.50 -9.56 7.00
N VAL A 146 3.60 -10.54 7.16
CA VAL A 146 3.43 -11.29 8.41
C VAL A 146 4.77 -11.82 8.95
N MET A 147 5.61 -12.41 8.09
CA MET A 147 6.92 -12.93 8.50
C MET A 147 7.89 -11.85 8.97
N THR A 148 7.89 -10.67 8.32
CA THR A 148 8.72 -9.53 8.77
C THR A 148 8.23 -9.00 10.11
N ALA A 149 6.92 -8.88 10.28
CA ALA A 149 6.32 -8.42 11.52
C ALA A 149 6.59 -9.39 12.68
N LEU A 150 6.45 -10.69 12.43
CA LEU A 150 6.79 -11.73 13.40
C LEU A 150 8.28 -11.65 13.79
N GLY A 151 9.18 -11.66 12.81
CA GLY A 151 10.62 -11.64 13.06
C GLY A 151 11.06 -10.41 13.85
N SER A 152 10.59 -9.22 13.47
CA SER A 152 10.89 -7.98 14.19
C SER A 152 10.24 -7.90 15.58
N GLY A 153 9.08 -8.53 15.78
CA GLY A 153 8.47 -8.68 17.10
C GLY A 153 9.29 -9.59 18.00
N SER A 154 9.77 -10.72 17.48
CA SER A 154 10.67 -11.63 18.21
C SER A 154 11.99 -10.94 18.58
N GLU A 155 12.59 -10.20 17.64
CA GLU A 155 13.79 -9.39 17.89
C GLU A 155 13.56 -8.38 19.01
N ALA A 156 12.44 -7.65 18.98
CA ALA A 156 12.11 -6.66 20.00
C ALA A 156 11.93 -7.28 21.39
N ALA A 157 11.25 -8.43 21.48
CA ALA A 157 11.06 -9.15 22.74
C ALA A 157 12.40 -9.65 23.32
N LEU A 158 13.26 -10.24 22.48
CA LEU A 158 14.56 -10.74 22.92
C LEU A 158 15.49 -9.60 23.35
N HIS A 159 15.52 -8.50 22.60
CA HIS A 159 16.33 -7.34 22.95
C HIS A 159 15.90 -6.75 24.31
N ALA A 160 14.61 -6.58 24.55
CA ALA A 160 14.10 -6.14 25.86
C ALA A 160 14.47 -7.10 26.98
N TYR A 161 14.36 -8.41 26.74
CA TYR A 161 14.71 -9.45 27.72
C TYR A 161 16.18 -9.40 28.14
N TYR A 162 17.10 -9.39 27.17
CA TYR A 162 18.53 -9.38 27.48
C TYR A 162 18.99 -8.05 28.07
N ALA A 163 18.45 -6.91 27.61
CA ALA A 163 18.73 -5.61 28.23
C ALA A 163 18.31 -5.58 29.70
N ALA A 164 17.17 -6.19 30.06
CA ALA A 164 16.74 -6.30 31.45
C ALA A 164 17.65 -7.21 32.29
N ARG A 165 18.18 -8.30 31.71
CA ARG A 165 19.10 -9.22 32.40
C ARG A 165 20.50 -8.62 32.61
N ASP A 166 21.01 -7.85 31.66
CA ASP A 166 22.29 -7.15 31.79
C ASP A 166 22.24 -6.06 32.87
N VAL A 167 21.06 -5.46 33.09
CA VAL A 167 20.83 -4.54 34.22
C VAL A 167 20.87 -5.30 35.54
N LEU A 168 20.21 -6.47 35.64
CA LEU A 168 20.16 -7.29 36.86
C LEU A 168 21.49 -7.95 37.23
N THR A 169 22.49 -7.96 36.34
CA THR A 169 23.82 -8.58 36.56
C THR A 169 24.93 -7.55 36.80
N LYS A 170 24.60 -6.25 36.75
CA LYS A 170 25.54 -5.14 37.00
C LYS A 170 25.46 -4.54 38.41
N ASP A 171 24.68 -5.15 39.29
CA ASP A 171 24.64 -4.88 40.74
C ASP A 171 25.51 -5.91 41.50
#